data_AF-A0A2N9N0I9-F1
#
_entry.id   AF-A0A2N9N0I9-F1
#
_cell.length_a   1.000
_cell.length_b   1.000
_cell.length_c   1.000
_cell.angle_alpha   90.00
_cell.angle_beta   90.00
_cell.angle_gamma   90.00
#
_symmetry.space_group_name_H-M   'P 1'
#
loop_
_entity.id
_entity.type
_entity.pdbx_description
1 polymer ?
#
loop_
_entity_poly.entity_id
_entity_poly.type
_entity_poly.pdbx_seq_one_letter_code
_entity_poly.pdbx_strand_id
1 'polypeptide(L)'
;MIVPVNLVLDGQVKWRPRQLDEFQRGIWAAAVRDFAGCGVQIEGTWKAGGVQRPPGREPVISGLERGVLNVVITNRIPLEWDQGRAWSGVTTRYRGYDLCMVALDHAHGHQAPLLSLNTCTHELLHALMLDILEDRPPGLAGQARELRIDWYATRLWLFHDGAAIRKPAQKYVERLGNRGGLDLK
;
A
#
# COMPACT_ATOMS: atom_id res chain seq x y z
N MET A 1 -10.40 9.53 -11.78
CA MET A 1 -10.01 8.11 -11.97
C MET A 1 -10.16 7.39 -10.66
N ILE A 2 -10.57 6.12 -10.68
CA ILE A 2 -10.79 5.29 -9.50
C ILE A 2 -9.73 4.18 -9.44
N VAL A 3 -9.16 3.97 -8.27
CA VAL A 3 -8.25 2.86 -7.95
C VAL A 3 -9.02 1.89 -7.05
N PRO A 4 -9.36 0.68 -7.53
CA PRO A 4 -10.02 -0.32 -6.70
C PRO A 4 -9.02 -0.93 -5.72
N VAL A 5 -9.35 -0.91 -4.44
CA VAL A 5 -8.53 -1.45 -3.36
C VAL A 5 -9.30 -2.51 -2.59
N ASN A 6 -8.67 -3.67 -2.40
CA ASN A 6 -9.15 -4.73 -1.51
C ASN A 6 -8.40 -4.64 -0.17
N LEU A 7 -9.10 -4.17 0.87
CA LEU A 7 -8.58 -4.05 2.23
C LEU A 7 -8.74 -5.39 2.95
N VAL A 8 -7.65 -6.12 3.11
CA VAL A 8 -7.64 -7.45 3.72
C VAL A 8 -7.17 -7.34 5.17
N LEU A 9 -8.07 -7.62 6.11
CA LEU A 9 -7.71 -7.65 7.53
C LEU A 9 -7.13 -9.01 7.90
N ASP A 10 -5.93 -9.04 8.50
CA ASP A 10 -5.30 -10.28 8.97
C ASP A 10 -6.08 -10.86 10.16
N GLY A 11 -6.86 -11.91 9.91
CA GLY A 11 -7.64 -12.62 10.93
C GLY A 11 -6.79 -13.46 11.88
N GLN A 12 -5.49 -13.62 11.64
CA GLN A 12 -4.58 -14.31 12.57
C GLN A 12 -4.10 -13.39 13.70
N VAL A 13 -4.33 -12.08 13.58
CA VAL A 13 -3.92 -11.09 14.58
C VAL A 13 -5.05 -10.84 15.58
N LYS A 14 -4.70 -10.83 16.87
CA LYS A 14 -5.62 -10.40 17.93
C LYS A 14 -5.64 -8.89 18.03
N TRP A 15 -6.57 -8.28 17.30
CA TRP A 15 -6.71 -6.83 17.24
C TRP A 15 -7.28 -6.22 18.52
N ARG A 16 -6.74 -5.07 18.92
CA ARG A 16 -7.40 -4.18 19.88
C ARG A 16 -8.43 -3.34 19.11
N PRO A 17 -9.70 -3.23 19.56
CA PRO A 17 -10.72 -2.46 18.84
C PRO A 17 -10.29 -1.03 18.50
N ARG A 18 -9.60 -0.38 19.44
CA ARG A 18 -9.07 0.98 19.27
C ARG A 18 -8.01 1.09 18.15
N GLN A 19 -7.18 0.06 17.96
CA GLN A 19 -6.09 0.07 16.97
C GLN A 19 -6.63 0.09 15.54
N LEU A 20 -7.71 -0.66 15.26
CA LEU A 20 -8.36 -0.65 13.95
C LEU A 20 -9.13 0.65 13.70
N ASP A 21 -9.77 1.18 14.74
CA ASP A 21 -10.48 2.46 14.65
C ASP A 21 -9.52 3.63 14.36
N GLU A 22 -8.38 3.67 15.05
CA GLU A 22 -7.31 4.66 14.83
C GLU A 22 -6.70 4.52 13.43
N PHE A 23 -6.46 3.30 12.96
CA PHE A 23 -6.04 3.06 11.58
C PHE A 23 -7.05 3.62 10.59
N GLN A 24 -8.33 3.26 10.75
CA GLN A 24 -9.37 3.63 9.80
C GLN A 24 -9.57 5.15 9.73
N ARG A 25 -9.68 5.83 10.88
CA ARG A 25 -9.94 7.27 10.95
C ARG A 25 -8.70 8.13 10.72
N GLY A 26 -7.53 7.66 11.15
CA GLY A 26 -6.30 8.45 11.19
C GLY A 26 -5.36 8.20 10.02
N ILE A 27 -5.10 6.93 9.69
CA ILE A 27 -4.09 6.56 8.68
C ILE A 27 -4.77 6.38 7.31
N TRP A 28 -5.74 5.48 7.23
CA TRP A 28 -6.41 5.13 5.97
C TRP A 28 -7.25 6.30 5.43
N ALA A 29 -8.15 6.87 6.24
CA ALA A 29 -9.00 7.97 5.79
C ALA A 29 -8.19 9.21 5.37
N ALA A 30 -7.04 9.46 6.02
CA ALA A 30 -6.15 10.53 5.60
C ALA A 30 -5.56 10.25 4.21
N ALA A 31 -5.03 9.05 3.97
CA ALA A 31 -4.51 8.67 2.66
C ALA A 31 -5.59 8.81 1.56
N VAL A 32 -6.79 8.29 1.79
CA VAL A 32 -7.92 8.42 0.84
C VAL A 32 -8.24 9.87 0.54
N ARG A 33 -8.31 10.73 1.56
CA ARG A 33 -8.58 12.17 1.40
C ARG A 33 -7.48 12.86 0.59
N ASP A 34 -6.22 12.56 0.86
CA ASP A 34 -5.09 13.22 0.19
C ASP A 34 -5.04 12.85 -1.30
N PHE A 35 -5.26 11.58 -1.64
CA PHE A 35 -5.40 11.15 -3.03
C PHE A 35 -6.62 11.78 -3.71
N ALA A 36 -7.77 11.82 -3.02
CA ALA A 36 -9.00 12.38 -3.55
C ALA A 36 -8.85 13.87 -3.90
N GLY A 37 -8.20 14.65 -3.04
CA GLY A 37 -7.88 16.06 -3.28
C GLY A 37 -7.05 16.30 -4.56
N CYS A 38 -6.39 15.25 -5.06
CA CYS A 38 -5.52 15.29 -6.22
C CYS A 38 -6.13 14.67 -7.49
N GLY A 39 -7.40 14.23 -7.42
CA GLY A 39 -8.14 13.62 -8.52
C GLY A 39 -7.98 12.10 -8.67
N VAL A 40 -7.37 11.43 -7.67
CA VAL A 40 -7.24 9.97 -7.60
C VAL A 40 -8.19 9.46 -6.52
N GLN A 41 -9.29 8.82 -6.91
CA GLN A 41 -10.25 8.27 -5.97
C GLN A 41 -9.83 6.85 -5.58
N ILE A 42 -9.74 6.56 -4.28
CA ILE A 42 -9.45 5.23 -3.77
C ILE A 42 -10.74 4.61 -3.27
N GLU A 43 -11.15 3.49 -3.87
CA GLU A 43 -12.35 2.75 -3.46
C GLU A 43 -11.95 1.47 -2.73
N GLY A 44 -11.97 1.53 -1.40
CA GLY A 44 -11.61 0.42 -0.53
C GLY A 44 -12.80 -0.47 -0.20
N THR A 45 -12.71 -1.77 -0.53
CA THR A 45 -13.64 -2.80 -0.07
C THR A 45 -12.96 -3.66 0.98
N TRP A 46 -13.60 -3.83 2.14
CA TRP A 46 -13.08 -4.68 3.21
C TRP A 46 -13.38 -6.16 2.96
N LYS A 47 -12.36 -7.01 3.13
CA LYS A 47 -12.49 -8.47 3.08
C LYS A 47 -11.76 -9.13 4.24
N ALA A 48 -12.29 -10.29 4.63
CA ALA A 48 -11.61 -11.17 5.56
C ALA A 48 -10.45 -11.89 4.85
N GLY A 49 -9.34 -12.07 5.56
CA GLY A 49 -8.21 -12.84 5.09
C GLY A 49 -7.26 -13.19 6.23
N GLY A 50 -6.00 -13.44 5.90
CA GLY A 50 -5.01 -13.81 6.89
C GLY A 50 -3.61 -13.88 6.33
N VAL A 51 -2.63 -13.68 7.19
CA VAL A 51 -1.21 -13.84 6.87
C VAL A 51 -0.66 -14.98 7.72
N GLN A 52 -0.37 -16.11 7.09
CA GLN A 52 0.35 -17.21 7.72
C GLN A 52 1.85 -17.01 7.52
N ARG A 53 2.63 -17.21 8.59
CA ARG A 53 4.08 -16.94 8.62
C ARG A 53 4.83 -18.23 8.99
N PRO A 54 4.90 -19.22 8.08
CA PRO A 54 5.68 -20.43 8.32
C PRO A 54 7.17 -20.09 8.54
N PRO A 55 7.86 -20.72 9.50
CA PRO A 55 9.26 -20.41 9.78
C PRO A 55 10.17 -20.60 8.57
N GLY A 56 10.93 -19.56 8.21
CA GLY A 56 11.93 -19.60 7.14
C GLY A 56 11.33 -19.82 5.74
N ARG A 57 10.07 -19.45 5.55
CA ARG A 57 9.33 -19.63 4.29
C ARG A 57 8.57 -18.36 3.96
N GLU A 58 8.32 -18.17 2.68
CA GLU A 58 7.48 -17.08 2.20
C GLU A 58 6.11 -17.10 2.91
N PRO A 59 5.58 -15.95 3.33
CA PRO A 59 4.25 -15.86 3.91
C PRO A 59 3.17 -16.39 2.96
N VAL A 60 2.11 -16.95 3.52
CA VAL A 60 0.91 -17.36 2.77
C VAL A 60 -0.22 -16.41 3.12
N ILE A 61 -0.73 -15.70 2.11
CA ILE A 61 -1.75 -14.66 2.29
C ILE A 61 -3.06 -15.09 1.64
N SER A 62 -4.15 -15.02 2.40
CA SER A 62 -5.52 -15.29 1.93
C SER A 62 -6.36 -14.01 1.87
N GLY A 63 -7.45 -14.05 1.10
CA GLY A 63 -8.35 -12.90 0.92
C GLY A 63 -7.92 -11.92 -0.19
N LEU A 64 -6.83 -12.22 -0.91
CA LEU A 64 -6.35 -11.42 -2.04
C LEU A 64 -7.25 -11.58 -3.28
N GLU A 65 -7.28 -10.54 -4.11
CA GLU A 65 -8.07 -10.47 -5.34
C GLU A 65 -7.22 -9.96 -6.51
N ARG A 66 -7.43 -10.55 -7.70
CA ARG A 66 -6.75 -10.14 -8.93
C ARG A 66 -7.44 -8.91 -9.53
N GLY A 67 -6.69 -8.13 -10.28
CA GLY A 67 -7.23 -6.94 -10.96
C GLY A 67 -7.56 -5.77 -10.02
N VAL A 68 -7.16 -5.85 -8.75
CA VAL A 68 -7.25 -4.77 -7.76
C VAL A 68 -5.92 -4.63 -7.01
N LEU A 69 -5.71 -3.49 -6.37
CA LEU A 69 -4.60 -3.34 -5.43
C LEU A 69 -5.01 -3.92 -4.08
N ASN A 70 -4.28 -4.90 -3.57
CA ASN A 70 -4.56 -5.47 -2.26
C ASN A 70 -3.82 -4.67 -1.20
N VAL A 71 -4.49 -4.26 -0.14
CA VAL A 71 -3.89 -3.65 1.03
C VAL A 71 -4.14 -4.58 2.21
N VAL A 72 -3.11 -5.29 2.65
CA VAL A 72 -3.18 -6.23 3.77
C VAL A 72 -2.80 -5.50 5.07
N ILE A 73 -3.73 -5.48 6.01
CA ILE A 73 -3.56 -4.91 7.34
C ILE A 73 -3.16 -6.02 8.30
N THR A 74 -1.94 -5.93 8.85
CA THR A 74 -1.29 -6.90 9.75
C THR A 74 -0.63 -6.18 10.91
N ASN A 75 -0.24 -6.88 11.98
CA ASN A 75 0.54 -6.26 13.05
C ASN A 75 2.02 -6.08 12.69
N ARG A 76 2.57 -6.97 11.85
CA ARG A 76 3.98 -6.95 11.41
C ARG A 76 4.17 -7.42 9.98
N ILE A 77 5.24 -6.94 9.35
CA ILE A 77 5.73 -7.45 8.07
C ILE A 77 6.45 -8.80 8.28
N PRO A 78 6.28 -9.78 7.39
CA PRO A 78 7.04 -11.04 7.41
C PRO A 78 8.55 -10.79 7.33
N LEU A 79 9.30 -11.56 8.12
CA LEU A 79 10.76 -11.43 8.26
C LEU A 79 11.48 -11.56 6.91
N GLU A 80 10.94 -12.42 6.05
CA GLU A 80 11.45 -12.70 4.71
C GLU A 80 11.38 -11.47 3.79
N TRP A 81 10.53 -10.49 4.11
CA TRP A 81 10.31 -9.29 3.30
C TRP A 81 11.03 -8.06 3.85
N ASP A 82 11.13 -7.92 5.17
CA ASP A 82 11.75 -6.74 5.81
C ASP A 82 13.13 -7.03 6.42
N GLN A 83 13.61 -8.28 6.38
CA GLN A 83 14.87 -8.71 7.00
C GLN A 83 14.97 -8.37 8.50
N GLY A 84 13.84 -8.32 9.20
CA GLY A 84 13.78 -8.01 10.64
C GLY A 84 13.94 -6.54 10.97
N ARG A 85 13.77 -5.65 9.98
CA ARG A 85 13.89 -4.20 10.15
C ARG A 85 12.64 -3.55 10.73
N ALA A 86 11.56 -4.31 10.95
CA ALA A 86 10.32 -3.85 11.54
C ALA A 86 9.71 -2.67 10.74
N TRP A 87 9.63 -2.83 9.43
CA TRP A 87 9.05 -1.81 8.55
C TRP A 87 7.57 -1.58 8.84
N SER A 88 7.11 -0.34 8.65
CA SER A 88 5.70 0.04 8.79
C SER A 88 4.86 -0.40 7.60
N GLY A 89 5.47 -0.54 6.43
CA GLY A 89 4.83 -1.05 5.23
C GLY A 89 5.82 -1.70 4.26
N VAL A 90 5.26 -2.45 3.32
CA VAL A 90 5.98 -2.90 2.12
C VAL A 90 5.00 -3.05 0.96
N THR A 91 5.40 -2.59 -0.21
CA THR A 91 4.64 -2.80 -1.44
C THR A 91 5.43 -3.65 -2.42
N THR A 92 4.80 -4.72 -2.88
CA THR A 92 5.45 -5.72 -3.74
C THR A 92 4.44 -6.45 -4.63
N ARG A 93 4.96 -7.31 -5.50
CA ARG A 93 4.16 -8.29 -6.23
C ARG A 93 4.31 -9.65 -5.56
N TYR A 94 3.17 -10.26 -5.27
CA TYR A 94 3.10 -11.55 -4.58
C TYR A 94 2.24 -12.51 -5.41
N ARG A 95 2.84 -13.56 -5.97
CA ARG A 95 2.11 -14.63 -6.72
C ARG A 95 1.12 -14.12 -7.77
N GLY A 96 1.47 -13.01 -8.43
CA GLY A 96 0.65 -12.35 -9.46
C GLY A 96 -0.40 -11.37 -8.93
N TYR A 97 -0.45 -11.13 -7.63
CA TYR A 97 -1.19 -10.05 -6.98
C TYR A 97 -0.28 -8.83 -6.77
N ASP A 98 -0.87 -7.64 -6.87
CA ASP A 98 -0.21 -6.41 -6.45
C ASP A 98 -0.67 -6.10 -5.02
N LEU A 99 0.28 -5.87 -4.13
CA LEU A 99 0.06 -5.92 -2.69
C LEU A 99 0.84 -4.82 -1.97
N CYS A 100 0.14 -4.01 -1.19
CA CYS A 100 0.68 -3.25 -0.07
C CYS A 100 0.41 -4.04 1.21
N MET A 101 1.40 -4.24 2.06
CA MET A 101 1.22 -4.77 3.40
C MET A 101 1.56 -3.69 4.40
N VAL A 102 0.67 -3.44 5.36
CA VAL A 102 0.79 -2.39 6.38
C VAL A 102 0.83 -3.02 7.75
N ALA A 103 1.91 -2.80 8.49
CA ALA A 103 2.13 -3.27 9.85
C ALA A 103 1.65 -2.22 10.87
N LEU A 104 0.45 -2.41 11.43
CA LEU A 104 -0.18 -1.43 12.33
C LEU A 104 0.57 -1.15 13.63
N ASP A 105 1.49 -2.02 14.06
CA ASP A 105 2.32 -1.72 15.24
C ASP A 105 3.38 -0.65 14.96
N HIS A 106 3.67 -0.39 13.67
CA HIS A 106 4.63 0.61 13.21
C HIS A 106 4.04 1.65 12.25
N ALA A 107 2.81 1.42 11.76
CA ALA A 107 2.14 2.33 10.85
C ALA A 107 1.78 3.64 11.55
N HIS A 108 1.83 4.73 10.79
CA HIS A 108 1.56 6.07 11.30
C HIS A 108 0.90 6.92 10.23
N GLY A 109 0.20 7.96 10.68
CA GLY A 109 -0.31 9.02 9.81
C GLY A 109 0.77 10.05 9.48
N HIS A 110 0.34 11.24 9.08
CA HIS A 110 1.25 12.39 8.96
C HIS A 110 1.66 12.85 10.35
N GLN A 111 2.89 12.54 10.75
CA GLN A 111 3.39 12.81 12.09
C GLN A 111 4.54 13.82 12.12
N ALA A 112 5.08 14.21 10.96
CA ALA A 112 6.14 15.19 10.84
C ALA A 112 5.64 16.46 10.12
N PRO A 113 5.92 17.67 10.65
CA PRO A 113 5.64 18.90 9.92
C PRO A 113 6.34 18.87 8.55
N LEU A 114 5.60 19.21 7.50
CA LEU A 114 6.10 19.36 6.14
C LEU A 114 6.65 18.07 5.47
N LEU A 115 6.48 16.90 6.09
CA LEU A 115 6.83 15.61 5.51
C LEU A 115 5.67 14.63 5.71
N SER A 116 5.09 14.16 4.61
CA SER A 116 4.08 13.11 4.66
C SER A 116 4.74 11.80 5.00
N LEU A 117 4.51 11.34 6.23
CA LEU A 117 4.93 10.02 6.68
C LEU A 117 3.75 9.03 6.70
N ASN A 118 2.58 9.36 6.17
CA ASN A 118 1.46 8.41 6.19
C ASN A 118 1.83 7.10 5.47
N THR A 119 1.84 6.00 6.21
CA THR A 119 2.27 4.69 5.71
C THR A 119 1.41 4.24 4.52
N CYS A 120 0.08 4.38 4.60
CA CYS A 120 -0.79 4.02 3.49
C CYS A 120 -0.53 4.88 2.25
N THR A 121 -0.33 6.19 2.40
CA THR A 121 0.00 7.07 1.27
C THR A 121 1.29 6.64 0.59
N HIS A 122 2.33 6.36 1.38
CA HIS A 122 3.64 5.92 0.89
C HIS A 122 3.55 4.59 0.11
N GLU A 123 2.93 3.57 0.71
CA GLU A 123 2.79 2.26 0.07
C GLU A 123 1.91 2.30 -1.19
N LEU A 124 0.79 3.02 -1.13
CA LEU A 124 -0.06 3.22 -2.31
C LEU A 124 0.70 3.93 -3.43
N LEU A 125 1.56 4.91 -3.11
CA LEU A 125 2.36 5.60 -4.12
C LEU A 125 3.36 4.66 -4.80
N HIS A 126 3.99 3.72 -4.11
CA HIS A 126 4.83 2.72 -4.78
C HIS A 126 4.03 1.94 -5.83
N ALA A 127 2.82 1.50 -5.51
CA ALA A 127 1.98 0.81 -6.49
C ALA A 127 1.60 1.74 -7.66
N LEU A 128 1.06 2.93 -7.36
CA LEU A 128 0.53 3.87 -8.35
C LEU A 128 1.61 4.49 -9.25
N MET A 129 2.84 4.61 -8.75
CA MET A 129 3.99 5.09 -9.51
C MET A 129 4.68 3.97 -10.30
N LEU A 130 4.12 2.75 -10.30
CA LEU A 130 4.61 1.57 -11.02
C LEU A 130 5.94 1.00 -10.50
N ASP A 131 6.41 1.47 -9.34
CA ASP A 131 7.65 1.04 -8.69
C ASP A 131 7.70 -0.47 -8.45
N ILE A 132 6.55 -1.09 -8.21
CA ILE A 132 6.41 -2.53 -7.97
C ILE A 132 6.65 -3.39 -9.22
N LEU A 133 6.76 -2.77 -10.40
CA LEU A 133 7.04 -3.43 -11.66
C LEU A 133 8.53 -3.44 -12.00
N GLU A 134 9.34 -2.73 -11.23
CA GLU A 134 10.77 -2.58 -11.42
C GLU A 134 11.52 -3.20 -10.24
N ASP A 135 12.62 -3.88 -10.55
CA ASP A 135 13.52 -4.40 -9.52
C ASP A 135 14.02 -3.24 -8.65
N ARG A 136 13.99 -3.43 -7.33
CA ARG A 136 14.47 -2.40 -6.39
C ARG A 136 15.97 -2.24 -6.55
N PRO A 137 16.48 -1.08 -7.01
CA PRO A 137 17.91 -0.90 -7.17
C PRO A 137 18.59 -0.83 -5.79
N PRO A 138 19.79 -1.41 -5.62
CA PRO A 138 20.52 -1.32 -4.36
C PRO A 138 21.13 0.07 -4.15
N GLY A 139 21.51 0.36 -2.91
CA GLY A 139 22.29 1.56 -2.55
C GLY A 139 21.55 2.88 -2.78
N LEU A 140 22.27 3.89 -3.29
CA LEU A 140 21.77 5.27 -3.43
C LEU A 140 20.58 5.38 -4.39
N ALA A 141 20.54 4.58 -5.45
CA ALA A 141 19.41 4.57 -6.38
C ALA A 141 18.12 4.08 -5.70
N GLY A 142 18.23 3.08 -4.83
CA GLY A 142 17.11 2.61 -4.02
C GLY A 142 16.63 3.69 -3.05
N GLN A 143 17.55 4.39 -2.39
CA GLN A 143 17.21 5.50 -1.49
C GLN A 143 16.54 6.67 -2.22
N ALA A 144 17.01 7.01 -3.42
CA ALA A 144 16.40 8.05 -4.25
C ALA A 144 14.96 7.70 -4.67
N ARG A 145 14.67 6.40 -4.88
CA ARG A 145 13.31 5.90 -5.13
C ARG A 145 12.40 6.15 -3.93
N GLU A 146 12.84 5.85 -2.71
CA GLU A 146 12.07 6.13 -1.48
C GLU A 146 11.84 7.64 -1.29
N LEU A 147 12.90 8.44 -1.44
CA LEU A 147 12.83 9.90 -1.30
C LEU A 147 11.83 10.53 -2.29
N ARG A 148 11.81 10.02 -3.53
CA ARG A 148 10.85 10.47 -4.55
C ARG A 148 9.41 10.19 -4.10
N ILE A 149 9.16 9.03 -3.49
CA ILE A 149 7.84 8.65 -2.99
C ILE A 149 7.43 9.54 -1.81
N ASP A 150 8.31 9.76 -0.85
CA ASP A 150 8.07 10.68 0.27
C ASP A 150 7.81 12.12 -0.20
N TRP A 151 8.54 12.56 -1.23
CA TRP A 151 8.33 13.86 -1.85
C TRP A 151 6.94 13.98 -2.50
N TYR A 152 6.52 12.96 -3.25
CA TYR A 152 5.19 12.94 -3.84
C TYR A 152 4.09 12.84 -2.78
N ALA A 153 4.28 12.04 -1.74
CA ALA A 153 3.37 11.95 -0.60
C ALA A 153 3.21 13.32 0.07
N THR A 154 4.31 14.03 0.26
CA THR A 154 4.33 15.36 0.86
C THR A 154 3.58 16.38 0.01
N ARG A 155 3.78 16.33 -1.33
CA ARG A 155 3.06 17.22 -2.26
C ARG A 155 1.56 16.95 -2.32
N LEU A 156 1.15 15.67 -2.29
CA LEU A 156 -0.26 15.29 -2.17
C LEU A 156 -0.87 15.88 -0.91
N TRP A 157 -0.19 15.72 0.23
CA TRP A 157 -0.71 16.12 1.53
C TRP A 157 -0.80 17.64 1.71
N LEU A 158 0.28 18.38 1.42
CA LEU A 158 0.36 19.82 1.71
C LEU A 158 -0.24 20.70 0.62
N PHE A 159 -0.12 20.30 -0.64
CA PHE A 159 -0.42 21.15 -1.79
C PHE A 159 -1.53 20.61 -2.67
N HIS A 160 -2.07 19.43 -2.35
CA HIS A 160 -3.04 18.72 -3.19
C HIS A 160 -2.56 18.56 -4.64
N ASP A 161 -1.24 18.38 -4.81
CA ASP A 161 -0.63 18.29 -6.13
C ASP A 161 -0.41 16.85 -6.56
N GLY A 162 -1.33 16.36 -7.40
CA GLY A 162 -1.24 15.05 -8.05
C GLY A 162 -0.68 15.05 -9.46
N ALA A 163 -0.12 16.15 -9.98
CA ALA A 163 0.21 16.24 -11.41
C ALA A 163 1.15 15.13 -11.89
N ALA A 164 2.16 14.78 -11.08
CA ALA A 164 3.10 13.71 -11.37
C ALA A 164 2.51 12.29 -11.17
N ILE A 165 1.41 12.17 -10.41
CA ILE A 165 0.85 10.88 -9.97
C ILE A 165 -0.30 10.43 -10.86
N ARG A 166 -1.13 11.37 -11.36
CA ARG A 166 -2.36 11.02 -12.11
C ARG A 166 -2.09 10.13 -13.32
N LYS A 167 -1.08 10.46 -14.15
CA LYS A 167 -0.76 9.68 -15.36
C LYS A 167 -0.22 8.27 -15.03
N PRO A 168 0.79 8.11 -14.15
CA PRO A 168 1.22 6.79 -13.69
C PRO A 168 0.09 5.97 -13.08
N ALA A 169 -0.71 6.58 -12.21
CA ALA A 169 -1.83 5.93 -11.55
C ALA A 169 -2.89 5.45 -12.56
N GLN A 170 -3.15 6.22 -13.62
CA GLN A 170 -4.03 5.80 -14.72
C GLN A 170 -3.48 4.58 -15.44
N LYS A 171 -2.22 4.62 -15.83
CA LYS A 171 -1.55 3.47 -16.45
C LYS A 171 -1.57 2.23 -15.54
N TYR A 172 -1.45 2.43 -14.23
CA TYR A 172 -1.55 1.37 -13.24
C TYR A 172 -2.95 0.75 -13.20
N VAL A 173 -4.00 1.56 -13.13
CA VAL A 173 -5.39 1.08 -13.13
C VAL A 173 -5.75 0.36 -14.42
N GLU A 174 -5.34 0.88 -15.58
CA GLU A 174 -5.52 0.21 -16.87
C GLU A 174 -4.85 -1.18 -16.88
N ARG A 175 -3.66 -1.29 -16.29
CA ARG A 175 -2.95 -2.57 -16.14
C ARG A 175 -3.66 -3.52 -15.19
N LEU A 176 -4.26 -3.03 -14.11
CA LEU A 176 -5.07 -3.85 -13.21
C LEU A 176 -6.29 -4.43 -13.95
N GLY A 177 -7.03 -3.61 -14.69
CA GLY A 177 -8.18 -4.05 -15.49
C GLY A 177 -7.84 -5.14 -16.50
N ASN A 178 -6.71 -5.00 -17.21
CA ASN A 178 -6.25 -6.00 -18.18
C ASN A 178 -5.86 -7.34 -17.54
N ARG A 179 -5.49 -7.37 -16.24
CA ARG A 179 -5.20 -8.60 -15.50
C ARG A 179 -6.44 -9.24 -14.89
N GLY A 180 -7.46 -8.44 -14.56
CA GLY A 180 -8.76 -8.95 -14.10
C GLY A 180 -9.59 -9.58 -15.22
N GLY A 181 -9.37 -9.18 -16.48
CA GLY A 181 -10.07 -9.71 -17.66
C GLY A 181 -9.50 -11.00 -18.25
N LEU A 182 -8.48 -11.63 -17.63
CA LEU A 182 -7.86 -12.87 -18.12
C LEU A 182 -8.59 -14.17 -17.70
N ASP A 183 -9.77 -14.07 -17.08
CA ASP A 183 -10.64 -15.22 -16.75
C ASP A 183 -11.93 -15.26 -17.62
N LEU A 184 -11.78 -15.03 -18.93
CA LEU A 184 -12.79 -15.44 -19.91
C LEU A 184 -12.08 -15.98 -21.16
N LYS A 185 -11.67 -17.26 -21.10
CA LYS A 185 -11.67 -18.22 -22.20
C LYS A 185 -11.41 -19.63 -21.69
#